data_AF-A0A739NFJ8-F1
#
_entry.id   AF-A0A739NFJ8-F1
#
_cell.length_a   1.000
_cell.length_b   1.000
_cell.length_c   1.000
_cell.angle_alpha   90.00
_cell.angle_beta   90.00
_cell.angle_gamma   90.00
#
_symmetry.space_group_name_H-M   'P 1'
#
loop_
_entity.id
_entity.type
_entity.pdbx_description
1 polymer ?
#
loop_
_entity_poly.entity_id
_entity_poly.type
_entity_poly.pdbx_seq_one_letter_code
_entity_poly.pdbx_strand_id
1 'polypeptide(L)'
;MTFNNNDKMFVSILLGLVLIYTFPLLTQQSYYIDDLGRSLYGGLGWSGNGRPLADVIFYVINFGIPITDSSPLPLILGLTALVIS
;
A
#
# COMPACT_ATOMS: atom_id res chain seq x y z
N MET A 1 -12.59 24.52 -5.22
CA MET A 1 -11.17 24.89 -5.33
C MET A 1 -10.79 24.78 -6.80
N THR A 2 -10.36 25.87 -7.46
CA THR A 2 -10.01 25.85 -8.89
C THR A 2 -8.50 25.78 -9.04
N PHE A 3 -7.98 24.64 -9.50
CA PHE A 3 -6.56 24.45 -9.78
C PHE A 3 -6.14 25.24 -11.02
N ASN A 4 -5.09 26.04 -10.90
CA ASN A 4 -4.47 26.72 -12.03
C ASN A 4 -3.60 25.73 -12.83
N ASN A 5 -3.03 26.17 -13.96
CA ASN A 5 -2.21 25.31 -14.81
C ASN A 5 -0.91 24.83 -14.13
N ASN A 6 -0.31 25.64 -13.26
CA ASN A 6 0.89 25.26 -12.52
C ASN A 6 0.58 24.20 -11.46
N ASP A 7 -0.57 24.30 -10.79
CA ASP A 7 -1.01 23.28 -9.82
C ASP A 7 -1.24 21.95 -10.52
N LYS A 8 -1.89 21.95 -11.70
CA LYS A 8 -2.10 20.76 -12.52
C LYS A 8 -0.78 20.15 -12.99
N MET A 9 0.18 20.99 -13.38
CA MET A 9 1.51 20.56 -13.79
C MET A 9 2.26 19.92 -12.62
N PHE A 10 2.23 20.54 -11.44
CA PHE A 10 2.84 20.02 -10.22
C PHE A 10 2.25 18.65 -9.83
N VAL A 11 0.93 18.53 -9.79
CA VAL A 11 0.24 17.26 -9.50
C VAL A 11 0.60 16.19 -10.53
N SER A 12 0.64 16.53 -11.82
CA SER A 12 1.03 15.58 -12.88
C SER A 12 2.46 15.08 -12.73
N ILE A 13 3.40 15.97 -12.36
CA ILE A 13 4.80 15.59 -12.10
C ILE A 13 4.88 14.66 -10.90
N LEU A 14 4.21 14.99 -9.80
CA LEU A 14 4.19 14.14 -8.60
C LEU A 14 3.62 12.75 -8.91
N LEU A 15 2.49 12.67 -9.62
CA LEU A 15 1.89 11.39 -10.02
C LEU A 15 2.85 10.58 -10.91
N GLY A 16 3.53 11.24 -11.86
CA GLY A 16 4.54 10.61 -12.70
C GLY A 16 5.68 10.01 -11.88
N LEU A 17 6.22 10.75 -10.90
CA LEU A 17 7.28 10.28 -10.02
C LEU A 17 6.83 9.09 -9.15
N VAL A 18 5.62 9.15 -8.60
CA VAL A 18 5.04 8.06 -7.80
C VAL A 18 4.89 6.80 -8.63
N LEU A 19 4.40 6.91 -9.87
CA LEU A 19 4.28 5.77 -10.79
C LEU A 19 5.65 5.17 -11.12
N ILE A 20 6.64 5.99 -11.48
CA ILE A 20 8.00 5.52 -11.78
C ILE A 20 8.61 4.79 -10.58
N TYR A 21 8.44 5.33 -9.38
CA TYR A 21 8.97 4.75 -8.15
C TYR A 21 8.31 3.42 -7.78
N THR A 22 6.99 3.33 -7.95
CA THR A 22 6.22 2.13 -7.58
C THR A 22 6.17 1.09 -8.69
N PHE A 23 6.51 1.44 -9.93
CA PHE A 23 6.47 0.55 -11.09
C PHE A 23 7.23 -0.78 -10.89
N PRO A 24 8.47 -0.81 -10.34
CA PRO A 24 9.16 -2.06 -10.11
C PRO A 24 8.43 -2.98 -9.13
N LEU A 25 7.75 -2.41 -8.13
CA LEU A 25 7.03 -3.16 -7.10
C LEU A 25 5.69 -3.72 -7.62
N LEU A 26 5.15 -3.13 -8.68
CA LEU A 26 3.94 -3.62 -9.35
C LEU A 26 4.25 -4.68 -10.41
N THR A 27 5.46 -4.67 -10.98
CA THR A 27 5.81 -5.50 -12.15
C THR A 27 6.76 -6.64 -11.84
N GLN A 28 7.67 -6.47 -10.89
CA GLN A 28 8.43 -7.58 -10.32
C GLN A 28 7.69 -8.12 -9.09
N GLN A 29 7.80 -9.43 -8.85
CA GLN A 29 7.30 -10.09 -7.63
C GLN A 29 8.19 -9.75 -6.41
N SER A 30 8.54 -8.48 -6.26
CA SER A 30 9.35 -7.96 -5.18
C SER A 30 8.43 -7.47 -4.07
N TYR A 31 8.42 -8.19 -2.96
CA TYR A 31 7.65 -7.81 -1.78
C TYR A 31 8.28 -6.59 -1.09
N TYR A 32 7.45 -5.75 -0.47
CA TYR A 32 7.94 -4.93 0.64
C TYR A 32 8.39 -5.85 1.78
N ILE A 33 9.31 -5.37 2.62
CA ILE A 33 9.84 -6.16 3.73
C ILE A 33 8.73 -6.68 4.66
N ASP A 34 7.70 -5.86 4.90
CA ASP A 34 6.52 -6.24 5.69
C ASP A 34 5.66 -7.30 4.99
N ASP A 35 5.54 -7.25 3.66
CA ASP A 35 4.76 -8.21 2.86
C ASP A 35 5.49 -9.56 2.76
N LEU A 36 6.82 -9.55 2.64
CA LEU A 36 7.65 -10.76 2.58
C LEU A 36 7.56 -11.57 3.88
N GLY A 37 7.74 -10.91 5.03
CA GLY A 37 7.65 -11.60 6.31
C GLY A 37 6.26 -12.22 6.51
N ARG A 38 5.21 -11.55 6.05
CA ARG A 38 3.83 -12.02 6.21
C ARG A 38 3.45 -13.11 5.24
N SER A 39 3.93 -13.06 3.99
CA SER A 39 3.71 -14.15 3.04
C SER A 39 4.43 -15.43 3.46
N LEU A 40 5.55 -15.33 4.19
CA LEU A 40 6.30 -16.47 4.73
C LEU A 40 5.71 -17.03 6.03
N TYR A 41 5.31 -16.17 6.96
CA TYR A 41 4.94 -16.58 8.33
C TYR A 41 3.44 -16.49 8.64
N GLY A 42 2.65 -15.81 7.80
CA GLY A 42 1.19 -15.67 7.98
C GLY A 42 0.78 -14.91 9.24
N GLY A 43 1.70 -14.16 9.85
CA GLY A 43 1.50 -13.50 11.14
C GLY A 43 0.89 -12.10 11.04
N LEU A 44 0.21 -11.69 12.12
CA LEU A 44 -0.11 -10.29 12.42
C LEU A 44 1.10 -9.60 13.10
N GLY A 45 1.00 -8.33 13.48
CA GLY A 45 2.08 -7.63 14.20
C GLY A 45 2.15 -6.14 13.97
N TRP A 46 1.13 -5.56 13.33
CA TRP A 46 1.05 -4.13 13.12
C TRP A 46 0.77 -3.37 14.44
N SER A 47 0.12 -4.01 15.43
CA SER A 47 -0.02 -3.47 16.79
C SER A 47 1.32 -3.09 17.43
N GLY A 48 2.36 -3.91 17.27
CA GLY A 48 3.71 -3.61 17.79
C GLY A 48 4.34 -2.35 17.19
N ASN A 49 3.89 -1.96 15.99
CA ASN A 49 4.32 -0.75 15.29
C ASN A 49 3.30 0.40 15.40
N GLY A 50 2.36 0.33 16.36
CA GLY A 50 1.37 1.38 16.61
C GLY A 50 0.18 1.39 15.63
N ARG A 51 -0.03 0.32 14.85
CA ARG A 51 -1.12 0.16 13.87
C ARG A 51 -2.08 -0.98 14.27
N PRO A 52 -2.72 -0.93 15.46
CA PRO A 52 -3.57 -2.03 15.94
C PRO A 52 -4.81 -2.26 15.05
N LEU A 53 -5.32 -1.22 14.41
CA LEU A 53 -6.45 -1.35 13.48
C LEU A 53 -6.10 -2.21 12.26
N ALA A 54 -4.85 -2.20 11.82
CA ALA A 54 -4.42 -3.04 10.70
C ALA A 54 -4.49 -4.53 11.07
N ASP A 55 -4.12 -4.92 12.30
CA ASP A 55 -4.27 -6.30 12.76
C ASP A 55 -5.73 -6.76 12.70
N VAL A 56 -6.67 -5.91 13.14
CA VAL A 56 -8.11 -6.23 13.11
C VAL A 56 -8.62 -6.38 11.68
N ILE A 57 -8.29 -5.43 10.79
CA ILE A 57 -8.72 -5.46 9.39
C ILE A 57 -8.20 -6.74 8.72
N PHE A 58 -6.90 -7.01 8.85
CA PHE A 58 -6.28 -8.18 8.21
C PHE A 58 -6.78 -9.50 8.78
N TYR A 59 -7.07 -9.58 10.08
CA TYR A 59 -7.69 -10.77 10.67
C TYR A 59 -9.10 -11.03 10.12
N VAL A 60 -9.93 -9.99 10.02
CA VAL A 60 -11.33 -10.11 9.56
C VAL A 60 -11.38 -10.52 8.08
N ILE A 61 -10.62 -9.85 7.20
CA ILE A 61 -10.66 -10.15 5.76
C ILE A 61 -10.08 -11.53 5.42
N ASN A 62 -9.14 -12.03 6.23
CA ASN A 62 -8.55 -13.36 6.05
C ASN A 62 -9.33 -14.46 6.79
N PHE A 63 -10.41 -14.12 7.50
CA PHE A 63 -11.17 -15.04 8.36
C PHE A 63 -10.30 -15.74 9.42
N GLY A 64 -9.26 -15.06 9.91
CA GLY A 64 -8.35 -15.59 10.93
C GLY A 64 -6.88 -15.49 10.53
N ILE A 65 -6.10 -16.44 11.05
CA ILE A 65 -4.69 -16.66 10.72
C ILE A 65 -4.51 -18.09 10.17
N PRO A 66 -3.51 -18.36 9.31
CA PRO A 66 -2.53 -17.41 8.78
C PRO A 66 -3.13 -16.41 7.78
N ILE A 67 -2.63 -15.18 7.76
CA ILE A 67 -3.02 -14.21 6.74
C ILE A 67 -2.42 -14.62 5.38
N THR A 68 -3.18 -14.44 4.31
CA THR A 68 -2.71 -14.68 2.95
C THR A 68 -1.88 -13.51 2.45
N ASP A 69 -1.00 -13.79 1.48
CA ASP A 69 -0.33 -12.73 0.74
C ASP A 69 -1.36 -11.82 0.07
N SER A 70 -1.26 -10.52 0.37
CA SER A 70 -2.12 -9.48 -0.16
C SER A 70 -1.38 -8.53 -1.10
N SER A 71 -0.09 -8.73 -1.33
CA SER A 71 0.68 -7.89 -2.24
C SER A 71 0.17 -8.02 -3.68
N PRO A 72 0.09 -6.93 -4.47
CA PRO A 72 0.40 -5.54 -4.16
C PRO A 72 -0.85 -4.71 -3.76
N LEU A 73 -1.93 -5.33 -3.28
CA LEU A 73 -3.20 -4.64 -3.01
C LEU A 73 -3.07 -3.45 -2.04
N PRO A 74 -2.36 -3.54 -0.89
CA PRO A 74 -2.17 -2.38 -0.01
C PRO A 74 -1.48 -1.20 -0.69
N LEU A 75 -0.52 -1.47 -1.59
CA LEU A 75 0.16 -0.43 -2.38
C LEU A 75 -0.82 0.30 -3.29
N ILE A 76 -1.63 -0.45 -4.05
CA ILE A 76 -2.62 0.13 -4.96
C ILE A 76 -3.64 0.98 -4.18
N LEU A 77 -4.16 0.46 -3.07
CA LEU A 77 -5.10 1.20 -2.23
C LEU A 77 -4.47 2.49 -1.67
N GLY A 78 -3.23 2.43 -1.20
CA GLY A 78 -2.49 3.62 -0.73
C GLY A 78 -2.31 4.66 -1.83
N LEU A 79 -1.98 4.24 -3.04
CA LEU A 79 -1.87 5.13 -4.21
C LEU A 79 -3.21 5.79 -4.55
N THR A 80 -4.31 5.02 -4.54
CA THR A 80 -5.65 5.58 -4.79
C THR A 80 -6.08 6.56 -3.72
N ALA A 81 -5.79 6.27 -2.44
CA ALA A 81 -6.10 7.17 -1.33
C ALA A 81 -5.35 8.49 -1.45
N LEU A 82 -4.05 8.45 -1.82
CA LEU A 82 -3.23 9.64 -2.05
C LEU A 82 -3.75 10.51 -3.20
N VAL A 83 -4.32 9.90 -4.24
CA VAL A 83 -4.91 10.64 -5.38
C VAL A 83 -6.22 11.32 -5.01
N ILE A 84 -6.98 10.72 -4.09
CA ILE A 84 -8.32 11.19 -3.69
C ILE A 84 -8.25 12.23 -2.55
N SER A 85 -7.27 12.13 -1.65
CA SER A 85 -7.08 13.03 -0.48
C SER A 85 -6.63 14.42 -0.88
#